data_AF-A0A183FBL6-F1
#
_entry.id   AF-A0A183FBL6-F1
#
_cell.length_a   1.000
_cell.length_b   1.000
_cell.length_c   1.000
_cell.angle_alpha   90.00
_cell.angle_beta   90.00
_cell.angle_gamma   90.00
#
_symmetry.space_group_name_H-M   'P 1'
#
loop_
_entity.id
_entity.type
_entity.pdbx_description
1 polymer ?
#
loop_
_entity_poly.entity_id
_entity_poly.type
_entity_poly.pdbx_seq_one_letter_code
_entity_poly.pdbx_strand_id
1 'polypeptide(L)'
;MVRFQLIQIDALLEEERSAKEEAKSHSKLTRRLEDEVLTDLRLAMENLQLEVRDEIQEVKRRMENLENAYKWHTNYILENMNDKNERILHNIEELHERFNEMSLEETPRNRNRPLPTQQPTNNPRNARAGSKRKQPDEDPEELKHEYEKKLRQCEEELHEVDRYLSENIMRERHYGDRRMKDSEYHLMCVYCLEKGTHYSDACSKYRTVEERTDVLIDEDRCRACLQQHEGEKCKKKVKCFYCNYGKPESQHEYSDHHASICPKPEQFTNAQQHRIRIKEEYDHYRQLLTELETRRCLPSSSSTTGRETVRGGRQFDSVAPGPSRNI
;
A
#
# COMPACT_ATOMS: atom_id res chain seq x y z
N MET A 1 91.39 -4.90 -19.49
CA MET A 1 90.28 -3.91 -19.46
C MET A 1 89.13 -4.35 -20.37
N VAL A 2 89.36 -4.58 -21.67
CA VAL A 2 88.30 -4.97 -22.64
C VAL A 2 87.50 -6.23 -22.25
N ARG A 3 88.15 -7.30 -21.76
CA ARG A 3 87.44 -8.53 -21.35
C ARG A 3 86.42 -8.33 -20.22
N PHE A 4 86.71 -7.44 -19.27
CA PHE A 4 85.81 -7.16 -18.15
C PHE A 4 84.57 -6.39 -18.62
N GLN A 5 84.74 -5.45 -19.55
CA GLN A 5 83.64 -4.71 -20.16
C GLN A 5 82.72 -5.62 -20.98
N LEU A 6 83.26 -6.62 -21.70
CA LEU A 6 82.45 -7.59 -22.43
C LEU A 6 81.58 -8.45 -21.50
N ILE A 7 82.14 -8.94 -20.38
CA ILE A 7 81.37 -9.71 -19.38
C ILE A 7 80.23 -8.86 -18.77
N GLN A 8 80.49 -7.58 -18.50
CA GLN A 8 79.45 -6.66 -18.00
C GLN A 8 78.33 -6.43 -19.03
N ILE A 9 78.67 -6.28 -20.31
CA ILE A 9 77.68 -6.13 -21.39
C ILE A 9 76.85 -7.39 -21.54
N ASP A 10 77.47 -8.58 -21.51
CA ASP A 10 76.75 -9.86 -21.61
C ASP A 10 75.78 -10.05 -20.43
N ALA A 11 76.18 -9.68 -19.21
CA ALA A 11 75.31 -9.74 -18.04
C ALA A 11 74.10 -8.80 -18.18
N LEU A 12 74.30 -7.57 -18.66
CA LEU A 12 73.21 -6.61 -18.90
C LEU A 12 72.26 -7.07 -20.01
N LEU A 13 72.79 -7.68 -21.08
CA LEU A 13 71.96 -8.23 -22.16
C LEU A 13 71.12 -9.40 -21.68
N GLU A 14 71.65 -10.24 -20.79
CA GLU A 14 70.88 -11.35 -20.20
C GLU A 14 69.82 -10.85 -19.22
N GLU A 15 70.15 -9.85 -18.39
CA GLU A 15 69.17 -9.18 -17.52
C GLU A 15 68.03 -8.54 -18.34
N GLU A 16 68.35 -7.84 -19.42
CA GLU A 16 67.36 -7.24 -20.33
C GLU A 16 66.47 -8.32 -20.97
N ARG A 17 67.03 -9.44 -21.41
CA ARG A 17 66.25 -10.58 -21.94
C ARG A 17 65.33 -11.17 -20.88
N SER A 18 65.82 -11.37 -19.67
CA SER A 18 65.01 -11.88 -18.55
C SER A 18 63.85 -10.93 -18.25
N ALA A 19 64.13 -9.64 -18.10
CA ALA A 19 63.12 -8.62 -17.87
C ALA A 19 62.08 -8.55 -19.01
N LYS A 20 62.50 -8.75 -20.27
CA LYS A 20 61.60 -8.80 -21.42
C LYS A 20 60.67 -10.02 -21.40
N GLU A 21 61.18 -11.20 -21.07
CA GLU A 21 60.34 -12.41 -20.96
C GLU A 21 59.43 -12.35 -19.73
N GLU A 22 59.87 -11.75 -18.62
CA GLU A 22 59.03 -11.45 -17.47
C GLU A 22 57.91 -10.46 -17.81
N ALA A 23 58.21 -9.35 -18.47
CA ALA A 23 57.19 -8.39 -18.91
C ALA A 23 56.18 -9.03 -19.87
N LYS A 24 56.63 -9.93 -20.75
CA LYS A 24 55.77 -10.68 -21.68
C LYS A 24 54.92 -11.73 -20.96
N SER A 25 55.45 -12.43 -19.96
CA SER A 25 54.69 -13.39 -19.16
C SER A 25 53.64 -12.67 -18.32
N HIS A 26 54.01 -11.54 -17.71
CA HIS A 26 53.10 -10.66 -16.97
C HIS A 26 51.99 -10.14 -17.87
N SER A 27 52.32 -9.59 -19.05
CA SER A 27 51.31 -9.11 -20.01
C SER A 27 50.33 -10.21 -20.44
N LYS A 28 50.79 -11.45 -20.63
CA LYS A 28 49.92 -12.59 -20.91
C LYS A 28 49.00 -12.95 -19.74
N LEU A 29 49.52 -12.91 -18.51
CA LEU A 29 48.73 -13.16 -17.31
C LEU A 29 47.66 -12.08 -17.12
N THR A 30 48.02 -10.81 -17.24
CA THR A 30 47.06 -9.69 -17.16
C THR A 30 45.93 -9.84 -18.15
N ARG A 31 46.23 -10.15 -19.43
CA ARG A 31 45.17 -10.39 -20.44
C ARG A 31 44.24 -11.53 -20.07
N ARG A 32 44.76 -12.63 -19.52
CA ARG A 32 43.92 -13.76 -19.09
C ARG A 32 42.98 -13.38 -17.96
N LEU A 33 43.47 -12.62 -16.98
CA LEU A 33 42.65 -12.13 -15.87
C LEU A 33 41.59 -11.14 -16.35
N GLU A 34 41.93 -10.26 -17.29
CA GLU A 34 40.97 -9.35 -17.94
C GLU A 34 39.87 -10.13 -18.67
N ASP A 35 40.23 -11.16 -19.44
CA ASP A 35 39.28 -12.01 -20.16
C ASP A 35 38.36 -12.79 -19.20
N GLU A 36 38.90 -13.28 -18.08
CA GLU A 36 38.15 -13.99 -17.03
C GLU A 36 37.14 -13.05 -16.35
N VAL A 37 37.58 -11.86 -15.91
CA VAL A 37 36.69 -10.85 -15.31
C VAL A 37 35.60 -10.40 -16.28
N LEU A 38 35.92 -10.22 -17.56
CA LEU A 38 34.92 -9.87 -18.57
C LEU A 38 33.90 -10.98 -18.80
N THR A 39 34.32 -12.25 -18.69
CA THR A 39 33.43 -13.41 -18.80
C THR A 39 32.48 -13.48 -17.59
N ASP A 40 33.01 -13.33 -16.38
CA ASP A 40 32.23 -13.31 -15.15
C ASP A 40 31.22 -12.16 -15.14
N LEU A 41 31.64 -10.97 -15.59
CA LEU A 41 30.75 -9.82 -15.69
C LEU A 41 29.59 -10.07 -16.67
N ARG A 42 29.85 -10.71 -17.82
CA ARG A 42 28.79 -11.07 -18.78
C ARG A 42 27.81 -12.05 -18.17
N LEU A 43 28.29 -13.10 -17.48
CA LEU A 43 27.43 -14.07 -16.80
C LEU A 43 26.59 -13.41 -15.70
N ALA A 44 27.17 -12.51 -14.91
CA ALA A 44 26.45 -11.75 -13.90
C ALA A 44 25.35 -10.88 -14.51
N MET A 45 25.63 -10.21 -15.64
CA MET A 45 24.63 -9.43 -16.37
C MET A 45 23.50 -10.30 -16.93
N GLU A 46 23.80 -11.48 -17.48
CA GLU A 46 22.80 -12.43 -17.98
C GLU A 46 21.89 -12.94 -16.85
N ASN A 47 22.46 -13.29 -15.70
CA ASN A 47 21.71 -13.70 -14.52
C ASN A 47 20.79 -12.57 -14.02
N LEU A 48 21.30 -11.35 -13.91
CA LEU A 48 20.49 -10.19 -13.52
C LEU A 48 19.35 -9.93 -14.51
N GLN A 49 19.59 -10.10 -15.82
CA GLN A 49 18.54 -9.98 -16.83
C GLN A 49 17.48 -11.09 -16.72
N LEU A 50 17.84 -12.29 -16.26
CA LEU A 50 16.86 -13.35 -15.97
C LEU A 50 16.03 -12.99 -14.74
N GLU A 51 16.66 -12.59 -13.64
CA GLU A 51 15.97 -12.16 -12.42
C GLU A 51 14.97 -11.02 -12.68
N VAL A 52 15.40 -9.99 -13.42
CA VAL A 52 14.51 -8.86 -13.78
C VAL A 52 13.33 -9.34 -14.63
N ARG A 53 13.54 -10.29 -15.55
CA ARG A 53 12.44 -10.86 -16.36
C ARG A 53 11.46 -11.66 -15.50
N ASP A 54 11.96 -12.45 -14.56
CA ASP A 54 11.13 -13.25 -13.66
C ASP A 54 10.30 -12.36 -12.74
N GLU A 55 10.90 -11.29 -12.18
CA GLU A 55 10.18 -10.29 -11.38
C GLU A 55 9.11 -9.56 -12.19
N ILE A 56 9.39 -9.18 -13.45
CA ILE A 56 8.38 -8.60 -14.34
C ILE A 56 7.20 -9.56 -14.55
N GLN A 57 7.46 -10.86 -14.73
CA GLN A 57 6.40 -11.86 -14.89
C GLN A 57 5.59 -12.06 -13.61
N GLU A 58 6.25 -12.05 -12.45
CA GLU A 58 5.59 -12.14 -11.15
C GLU A 58 4.66 -10.94 -10.92
N VAL A 59 5.15 -9.73 -11.14
CA VAL A 59 4.34 -8.50 -11.03
C VAL A 59 3.15 -8.54 -11.99
N LYS A 60 3.36 -8.97 -13.24
CA LYS A 60 2.29 -9.13 -14.23
C LYS A 60 1.21 -10.09 -13.74
N ARG A 61 1.60 -11.23 -13.17
CA ARG A 61 0.66 -12.23 -12.62
C ARG A 61 -0.13 -11.67 -11.43
N ARG A 62 0.52 -10.90 -10.56
CA ARG A 62 -0.14 -10.22 -9.43
C ARG A 62 -1.16 -9.19 -9.90
N MET A 63 -0.82 -8.39 -10.92
CA MET A 63 -1.75 -7.43 -11.52
C MET A 63 -2.97 -8.12 -12.12
N GLU A 64 -2.79 -9.21 -12.87
CA GLU A 64 -3.88 -9.99 -13.44
C GLU A 64 -4.80 -10.58 -12.36
N ASN A 65 -4.22 -11.10 -11.28
CA ASN A 65 -4.99 -11.60 -10.14
C ASN A 65 -5.82 -10.49 -9.47
N LEU A 66 -5.25 -9.29 -9.29
CA LEU A 66 -5.96 -8.13 -8.75
C LEU A 66 -7.09 -7.66 -9.68
N GLU A 67 -6.83 -7.61 -10.98
CA GLU A 67 -7.85 -7.26 -11.98
C GLU A 67 -9.01 -8.26 -11.95
N ASN A 68 -8.72 -9.56 -11.89
CA ASN A 68 -9.73 -10.61 -11.79
C ASN A 68 -10.54 -10.51 -10.49
N ALA A 69 -9.89 -10.24 -9.35
CA ALA A 69 -10.57 -10.03 -8.08
C ALA A 69 -11.49 -8.80 -8.11
N TYR A 70 -11.03 -7.70 -8.72
CA TYR A 70 -11.83 -6.49 -8.86
C TYR A 70 -13.05 -6.72 -9.76
N LYS A 71 -12.86 -7.39 -10.91
CA LYS A 71 -13.96 -7.78 -11.82
C LYS A 71 -14.99 -8.66 -11.10
N TRP A 72 -14.52 -9.68 -10.38
CA TRP A 72 -15.38 -10.56 -9.59
C TRP A 72 -16.21 -9.79 -8.57
N HIS A 73 -15.58 -8.89 -7.79
CA HIS A 73 -16.28 -8.12 -6.77
C HIS A 73 -17.29 -7.14 -7.37
N THR A 74 -16.94 -6.51 -8.51
CA THR A 74 -17.83 -5.60 -9.24
C THR A 74 -19.07 -6.34 -9.74
N ASN A 75 -18.89 -7.51 -10.35
CA ASN A 75 -20.00 -8.35 -10.81
C ASN A 75 -20.89 -8.78 -9.64
N TYR A 76 -20.28 -9.20 -8.53
CA TYR A 76 -21.03 -9.59 -7.32
C TYR A 76 -21.89 -8.44 -6.77
N ILE A 77 -21.35 -7.21 -6.73
CA ILE A 77 -22.12 -6.02 -6.30
C ILE A 77 -23.28 -5.75 -7.26
N LEU A 78 -23.02 -5.81 -8.57
CA LEU A 78 -24.04 -5.58 -9.60
C LEU A 78 -25.17 -6.61 -9.53
N GLU A 79 -24.84 -7.90 -9.40
CA GLU A 79 -25.82 -8.98 -9.24
C GLU A 79 -26.67 -8.78 -7.97
N ASN A 80 -26.04 -8.49 -6.83
CA ASN A 80 -26.75 -8.23 -5.58
C ASN A 80 -27.64 -6.98 -5.64
N MET A 81 -27.23 -5.94 -6.37
CA MET A 81 -28.07 -4.76 -6.62
C MET A 81 -29.25 -5.11 -7.53
N ASN A 82 -29.03 -5.92 -8.56
CA ASN A 82 -30.08 -6.37 -9.47
C ASN A 82 -31.13 -7.19 -8.72
N ASP A 83 -30.71 -8.16 -7.90
CA ASP A 83 -31.61 -8.97 -7.06
C ASP A 83 -32.46 -8.13 -6.11
N LYS A 84 -31.89 -7.06 -5.54
CA LYS A 84 -32.63 -6.13 -4.67
C LYS A 84 -33.64 -5.30 -5.47
N ASN A 85 -33.26 -4.85 -6.66
CA ASN A 85 -34.15 -4.10 -7.55
C ASN A 85 -35.35 -4.96 -7.99
N GLU A 86 -35.13 -6.21 -8.37
CA GLU A 86 -36.19 -7.16 -8.72
C GLU A 86 -37.19 -7.35 -7.56
N ARG A 87 -36.69 -7.50 -6.32
CA ARG A 87 -37.57 -7.58 -5.14
C ARG A 87 -38.38 -6.31 -4.90
N ILE A 88 -37.77 -5.14 -5.12
CA ILE A 88 -38.47 -3.85 -4.98
C ILE A 88 -39.57 -3.74 -6.06
N LEU A 89 -39.27 -4.09 -7.31
CA LEU A 89 -40.24 -4.07 -8.41
C LEU A 89 -41.42 -5.01 -8.13
N HIS A 90 -41.15 -6.26 -7.71
CA HIS A 90 -42.19 -7.21 -7.31
C HIS A 90 -43.07 -6.67 -6.18
N ASN A 91 -42.49 -6.05 -5.14
CA ASN A 91 -43.26 -5.46 -4.04
C ASN A 91 -44.14 -4.29 -4.50
N ILE A 92 -43.68 -3.49 -5.47
CA ILE A 92 -44.47 -2.39 -6.05
C ILE A 92 -45.66 -2.96 -6.82
N GLU A 93 -45.45 -4.01 -7.61
CA GLU A 93 -46.52 -4.71 -8.35
C GLU A 93 -47.57 -5.27 -7.39
N GLU A 94 -47.14 -5.97 -6.32
CA GLU A 94 -48.07 -6.53 -5.31
C GLU A 94 -48.88 -5.43 -4.60
N LEU A 95 -48.25 -4.30 -4.25
CA LEU A 95 -48.96 -3.15 -3.67
C LEU A 95 -49.96 -2.54 -4.65
N HIS A 96 -49.63 -2.48 -5.93
CA HIS A 96 -50.51 -1.98 -6.97
C HIS A 96 -51.73 -2.89 -7.18
N GLU A 97 -51.55 -4.21 -7.13
CA GLU A 97 -52.65 -5.18 -7.16
C GLU A 97 -53.59 -5.00 -5.96
N ARG A 98 -53.05 -4.94 -4.73
CA ARG A 98 -53.85 -4.70 -3.52
C ARG A 98 -54.61 -3.37 -3.57
N PHE A 99 -54.00 -2.32 -4.12
CA PHE A 99 -54.65 -1.03 -4.27
C PHE A 99 -55.83 -1.09 -5.27
N ASN A 100 -55.67 -1.82 -6.38
CA ASN A 100 -56.74 -2.02 -7.36
C ASN A 100 -57.89 -2.86 -6.80
N GLU A 101 -57.61 -3.88 -5.98
CA GLU A 101 -58.63 -4.67 -5.28
C GLU A 101 -59.45 -3.80 -4.31
N MET A 102 -58.79 -2.98 -3.48
CA MET A 102 -59.47 -2.04 -2.56
C MET A 102 -60.31 -0.99 -3.30
N SER A 103 -59.88 -0.56 -4.49
CA SER A 103 -60.63 0.42 -5.29
C SER A 103 -61.94 -0.14 -5.88
N LEU A 104 -62.14 -1.46 -5.93
CA LEU A 104 -63.35 -2.09 -6.47
C LEU A 104 -64.41 -2.37 -5.39
N GLU A 105 -64.06 -2.38 -4.10
CA GLU A 105 -65.00 -2.75 -3.01
C GLU A 105 -65.74 -1.59 -2.32
N GLU A 106 -65.40 -0.31 -2.56
CA GLU A 106 -66.11 0.82 -1.94
C GLU A 106 -66.71 1.80 -2.96
N THR A 107 -67.92 1.48 -3.41
CA THR A 107 -68.95 2.52 -3.58
C THR A 107 -70.15 2.19 -2.69
N PRO A 108 -70.27 2.92 -1.57
CA PRO A 108 -71.48 3.71 -1.42
C PRO A 108 -71.20 5.13 -0.95
N ARG A 109 -71.95 6.04 -1.59
CA ARG A 109 -72.58 7.25 -1.03
C ARG A 109 -72.00 7.74 0.31
N ASN A 110 -71.65 9.03 0.37
CA ASN A 110 -72.50 10.05 0.99
C ASN A 110 -71.70 11.28 1.48
N ARG A 111 -72.26 12.46 1.17
CA ARG A 111 -72.21 13.75 1.88
C ARG A 111 -70.89 14.53 2.05
N ASN A 112 -70.83 15.60 1.25
CA ASN A 112 -70.84 17.00 1.71
C ASN A 112 -70.12 17.26 3.04
N ARG A 113 -68.86 17.72 2.96
CA ARG A 113 -68.26 18.51 4.04
C ARG A 113 -67.41 19.66 3.45
N PRO A 114 -67.70 20.94 3.80
CA PRO A 114 -66.97 22.08 3.26
C PRO A 114 -65.54 22.17 3.82
N LEU A 115 -64.61 22.51 2.92
CA LEU A 115 -63.22 22.87 3.20
C LEU A 115 -63.12 24.12 4.10
N PRO A 116 -62.16 24.16 5.04
CA PRO A 116 -61.54 25.41 5.48
C PRO A 116 -60.31 25.71 4.63
N THR A 117 -60.38 26.83 3.93
CA THR A 117 -59.29 27.54 3.29
C THR A 117 -58.17 27.83 4.30
N GLN A 118 -57.03 27.19 4.17
CA GLN A 118 -55.76 27.69 4.72
C GLN A 118 -54.79 27.93 3.58
N GLN A 119 -54.54 29.21 3.33
CA GLN A 119 -53.51 29.71 2.43
C GLN A 119 -52.12 29.43 3.01
N PRO A 120 -51.19 28.80 2.27
CA PRO A 120 -49.78 28.89 2.55
C PRO A 120 -49.18 30.00 1.67
N THR A 121 -48.92 31.16 2.26
CA THR A 121 -48.09 32.19 1.63
C THR A 121 -46.61 31.82 1.79
N ASN A 122 -46.14 30.82 1.04
CA ASN A 122 -44.72 30.53 0.87
C ASN A 122 -44.29 31.06 -0.50
N ASN A 123 -43.73 32.26 -0.49
CA ASN A 123 -43.19 32.94 -1.67
C ASN A 123 -41.68 32.64 -1.74
N PRO A 124 -41.19 31.73 -2.61
CA PRO A 124 -39.80 31.28 -2.61
C PRO A 124 -38.94 32.12 -3.57
N ARG A 125 -38.93 33.45 -3.40
CA ARG A 125 -38.26 34.36 -4.35
C ARG A 125 -37.02 35.09 -3.85
N ASN A 126 -36.57 34.84 -2.61
CA ASN A 126 -35.44 35.53 -1.99
C ASN A 126 -34.25 34.62 -1.62
N ALA A 127 -33.95 33.60 -2.42
CA ALA A 127 -32.75 32.78 -2.24
C ALA A 127 -31.96 32.72 -3.53
N ARG A 128 -31.12 33.74 -3.81
CA ARG A 128 -29.92 33.67 -4.69
C ARG A 128 -29.22 35.03 -4.82
N ALA A 129 -28.93 35.70 -3.72
CA ALA A 129 -27.77 36.58 -3.68
C ALA A 129 -26.62 35.73 -3.16
N GLY A 130 -25.92 35.06 -4.09
CA GLY A 130 -24.74 34.26 -3.78
C GLY A 130 -23.70 35.14 -3.11
N SER A 131 -23.66 35.10 -1.79
CA SER A 131 -22.56 35.64 -0.99
C SER A 131 -21.32 34.85 -1.40
N LYS A 132 -20.60 35.37 -2.39
CA LYS A 132 -19.24 34.97 -2.68
C LYS A 132 -18.44 35.38 -1.45
N ARG A 133 -18.40 34.50 -0.44
CA ARG A 133 -17.42 34.56 0.65
C ARG A 133 -16.08 34.65 -0.07
N LYS A 134 -15.53 35.86 -0.10
CA LYS A 134 -14.13 36.07 -0.45
C LYS A 134 -13.37 35.14 0.48
N GLN A 135 -12.73 34.12 -0.09
CA GLN A 135 -11.76 33.36 0.67
C GLN A 135 -10.76 34.41 1.20
N PRO A 136 -10.41 34.35 2.49
CA PRO A 136 -9.35 35.19 3.01
C PRO A 136 -8.14 35.03 2.07
N ASP A 137 -7.56 36.15 1.63
CA ASP A 137 -6.28 36.13 0.93
C ASP A 137 -5.22 35.72 1.97
N GLU A 138 -5.10 34.42 2.21
CA GLU A 138 -4.04 33.86 3.04
C GLU A 138 -2.70 34.16 2.37
N ASP A 139 -1.76 34.72 3.14
CA ASP A 139 -0.43 35.07 2.65
C ASP A 139 0.28 33.78 2.16
N PRO A 140 0.68 33.69 0.88
CA PRO A 140 1.35 32.52 0.35
C PRO A 140 2.63 32.12 1.11
N GLU A 141 3.30 33.08 1.78
CA GLU A 141 4.47 32.77 2.64
C GLU A 141 4.07 32.06 3.92
N GLU A 142 2.95 32.43 4.54
CA GLU A 142 2.45 31.80 5.76
C GLU A 142 2.05 30.35 5.48
N LEU A 143 1.35 30.12 4.36
CA LEU A 143 0.95 28.78 3.93
C LEU A 143 2.17 27.90 3.60
N LYS A 144 3.20 28.45 2.96
CA LYS A 144 4.46 27.73 2.73
C LYS A 144 5.11 27.32 4.05
N HIS A 145 5.21 28.24 5.00
CA HIS A 145 5.78 27.96 6.32
C HIS A 145 5.00 26.87 7.07
N GLU A 146 3.67 26.86 6.96
CA GLU A 146 2.82 25.82 7.54
C GLU A 146 3.11 24.44 6.94
N TYR A 147 3.18 24.33 5.61
CA TYR A 147 3.49 23.06 4.94
C TYR A 147 4.91 22.56 5.28
N GLU A 148 5.90 23.44 5.34
CA GLU A 148 7.26 23.06 5.78
C GLU A 148 7.27 22.55 7.23
N LYS A 149 6.48 23.17 8.12
CA LYS A 149 6.32 22.71 9.50
C LYS A 149 5.68 21.32 9.54
N LYS A 150 4.65 21.07 8.72
CA LYS A 150 4.00 19.76 8.59
C LYS A 150 4.95 18.70 8.06
N LEU A 151 5.76 19.01 7.06
CA LEU A 151 6.79 18.10 6.55
C LEU A 151 7.79 17.69 7.63
N ARG A 152 8.29 18.65 8.43
CA ARG A 152 9.19 18.34 9.55
C ARG A 152 8.53 17.44 10.60
N GLN A 153 7.25 17.67 10.91
CA GLN A 153 6.49 16.81 11.83
C GLN A 153 6.37 15.38 11.27
N CYS A 154 6.00 15.23 9.99
CA CYS A 154 5.93 13.91 9.35
C CYS A 154 7.30 13.20 9.34
N GLU A 155 8.41 13.93 9.11
CA GLU A 155 9.77 13.36 9.15
C GLU A 155 10.15 12.84 10.54
N GLU A 156 9.85 13.61 11.58
CA GLU A 156 10.10 13.22 12.98
C GLU A 156 9.27 11.98 13.37
N GLU A 157 7.98 11.97 13.04
CA GLU A 157 7.09 10.83 13.28
C GLU A 157 7.52 9.59 12.50
N LEU A 158 7.89 9.74 11.22
CA LEU A 158 8.37 8.64 10.40
C LEU A 158 9.64 8.02 10.99
N HIS A 159 10.58 8.85 11.46
CA HIS A 159 11.78 8.40 12.14
C HIS A 159 11.48 7.64 13.44
N GLU A 160 10.50 8.10 14.23
CA GLU A 160 10.08 7.39 15.44
C GLU A 160 9.48 6.01 15.13
N VAL A 161 8.60 5.93 14.12
CA VAL A 161 7.99 4.67 13.67
C VAL A 161 9.03 3.73 13.06
N ASP A 162 9.96 4.23 12.26
CA ASP A 162 11.05 3.44 11.69
C ASP A 162 11.96 2.87 12.78
N ARG A 163 12.29 3.67 13.81
CA ARG A 163 13.03 3.19 14.98
C ARG A 163 12.27 2.06 15.67
N TYR A 164 10.97 2.26 15.98
CA TYR A 164 10.14 1.22 16.59
C TYR A 164 10.12 -0.09 15.79
N LEU A 165 9.92 0.00 14.47
CA LEU A 165 9.87 -1.17 13.59
C LEU A 165 11.22 -1.90 13.51
N SER A 166 12.34 -1.16 13.57
CA SER A 166 13.68 -1.74 13.56
C SER A 166 14.03 -2.46 14.87
N GLU A 167 13.57 -1.94 16.01
CA GLU A 167 13.80 -2.53 17.33
C GLU A 167 12.83 -3.69 17.62
N ASN A 168 11.66 -3.70 16.97
CA ASN A 168 10.59 -4.68 17.21
C ASN A 168 10.30 -5.51 15.95
N ILE A 169 11.31 -6.17 15.40
CA ILE A 169 11.14 -7.08 14.27
C ILE A 169 10.22 -8.22 14.70
N MET A 170 9.02 -8.27 14.14
CA MET A 170 7.99 -9.23 14.52
C MET A 170 7.40 -9.91 13.28
N ARG A 171 7.02 -11.18 13.44
CA ARG A 171 6.26 -11.89 12.42
C ARG A 171 4.79 -11.50 12.49
N GLU A 172 4.22 -11.15 11.34
CA GLU A 172 2.79 -10.89 11.20
C GLU A 172 1.94 -12.13 11.52
N ARG A 173 0.77 -11.88 12.10
CA ARG A 173 -0.23 -12.92 12.34
C ARG A 173 -1.02 -13.15 11.05
N HIS A 174 -0.78 -14.28 10.38
CA HIS A 174 -1.63 -14.69 9.26
C HIS A 174 -2.91 -15.36 9.75
N TYR A 175 -4.05 -14.89 9.27
CA TYR A 175 -5.38 -15.41 9.58
C TYR A 175 -5.90 -16.33 8.46
N GLY A 176 -6.80 -17.24 8.82
CA GLY A 176 -7.47 -18.14 7.88
C GLY A 176 -6.79 -19.49 7.71
N ASP A 177 -7.10 -20.14 6.59
CA ASP A 177 -6.67 -21.51 6.32
C ASP A 177 -5.15 -21.62 6.35
N ARG A 178 -4.67 -22.46 7.26
CA ARG A 178 -3.28 -22.88 7.30
C ARG A 178 -3.25 -24.38 7.24
N ARG A 179 -2.42 -24.91 6.34
CA ARG A 179 -2.14 -26.34 6.33
C ARG A 179 -1.49 -26.72 7.65
N MET A 180 -2.29 -27.27 8.57
CA MET A 180 -1.79 -27.88 9.79
C MET A 180 -0.90 -29.06 9.45
N LYS A 181 -0.04 -29.44 10.41
CA LYS A 181 0.66 -30.73 10.31
C LYS A 181 -0.35 -31.87 10.35
N ASP A 182 -0.09 -32.93 9.60
CA ASP A 182 -0.98 -34.10 9.55
C ASP A 182 -1.20 -34.75 10.93
N SER A 183 -0.26 -34.59 11.87
CA SER A 183 -0.42 -35.05 13.26
C SER A 183 -1.34 -34.17 14.11
N GLU A 184 -1.61 -32.94 13.67
CA GLU A 184 -2.28 -31.89 14.44
C GLU A 184 -3.68 -31.55 13.88
N TYR A 185 -4.13 -32.20 12.81
CA TYR A 185 -5.46 -32.01 12.21
C TYR A 185 -6.64 -32.21 13.18
N HIS A 186 -6.40 -32.93 14.28
CA HIS A 186 -7.42 -33.18 15.29
C HIS A 186 -7.59 -32.02 16.28
N LEU A 187 -6.69 -31.02 16.25
CA LEU A 187 -6.78 -29.84 17.09
C LEU A 187 -7.97 -28.99 16.67
N MET A 188 -8.65 -28.43 17.68
CA MET A 188 -9.80 -27.56 17.51
C MET A 188 -9.40 -26.13 17.85
N CYS A 189 -9.80 -25.17 17.02
CA CYS A 189 -9.66 -23.76 17.32
C CYS A 189 -10.48 -23.43 18.57
N VAL A 190 -9.84 -22.82 19.59
CA VAL A 190 -10.51 -22.48 20.86
C VAL A 190 -11.60 -21.41 20.67
N TYR A 191 -11.53 -20.63 19.60
CA TYR A 191 -12.42 -19.49 19.38
C TYR A 191 -13.63 -19.83 18.50
N CYS A 192 -13.42 -20.43 17.32
CA CYS A 192 -14.51 -20.76 16.39
C CYS A 192 -14.92 -22.23 16.40
N LEU A 193 -14.22 -23.08 17.17
CA LEU A 193 -14.49 -24.53 17.31
C LEU A 193 -14.33 -25.35 16.03
N GLU A 194 -13.79 -24.77 14.96
CA GLU A 194 -13.42 -25.52 13.76
C GLU A 194 -12.23 -26.43 14.03
N LYS A 195 -12.26 -27.63 13.45
CA LYS A 195 -11.25 -28.67 13.65
C LYS A 195 -10.36 -28.80 12.42
N GLY A 196 -9.04 -28.74 12.62
CA GLY A 196 -8.04 -29.01 11.59
C GLY A 196 -7.89 -27.95 10.48
N THR A 197 -8.65 -26.86 10.50
CA THR A 197 -8.58 -25.80 9.46
C THR A 197 -7.49 -24.76 9.74
N HIS A 198 -7.32 -24.37 11.01
CA HIS A 198 -6.32 -23.38 11.45
C HIS A 198 -6.02 -23.47 12.95
N TYR A 199 -4.81 -23.09 13.36
CA TYR A 199 -4.49 -22.97 14.79
C TYR A 199 -5.26 -21.81 15.40
N SER A 200 -5.61 -21.87 16.69
CA SER A 200 -6.33 -20.79 17.40
C SER A 200 -5.72 -19.39 17.17
N ASP A 201 -4.38 -19.33 17.07
CA ASP A 201 -3.59 -18.14 16.76
C ASP A 201 -3.93 -17.45 15.42
N ALA A 202 -4.42 -18.23 14.46
CA ALA A 202 -4.74 -17.85 13.08
C ALA A 202 -6.26 -17.79 12.81
N CYS A 203 -7.11 -17.74 13.84
CA CYS A 203 -8.57 -17.71 13.66
C CYS A 203 -9.03 -16.52 12.82
N SER A 204 -9.76 -16.80 11.73
CA SER A 204 -10.28 -15.79 10.80
C SER A 204 -11.52 -15.06 11.29
N LYS A 205 -12.30 -15.69 12.19
CA LYS A 205 -13.53 -15.17 12.78
C LYS A 205 -13.27 -14.19 13.94
N TYR A 206 -12.27 -14.47 14.76
CA TYR A 206 -11.85 -13.63 15.89
C TYR A 206 -10.44 -13.12 15.60
N ARG A 207 -10.34 -11.90 15.06
CA ARG A 207 -9.08 -11.38 14.53
C ARG A 207 -8.34 -10.56 15.56
N THR A 208 -9.05 -9.81 16.41
CA THR A 208 -8.39 -8.93 17.38
C THR A 208 -8.06 -9.64 18.68
N VAL A 209 -7.10 -9.10 19.44
CA VAL A 209 -6.74 -9.63 20.75
C VAL A 209 -7.87 -9.42 21.74
N GLU A 210 -8.59 -8.31 21.62
CA GLU A 210 -9.76 -7.96 22.42
C GLU A 210 -10.86 -9.03 22.26
N GLU A 211 -11.29 -9.29 21.01
CA GLU A 211 -12.30 -10.31 20.69
C GLU A 211 -11.93 -11.69 21.25
N ARG A 212 -10.67 -12.09 21.08
CA ARG A 212 -10.16 -13.37 21.57
C ARG A 212 -10.11 -13.42 23.09
N THR A 213 -9.79 -12.30 23.74
CA THR A 213 -9.73 -12.21 25.20
C THR A 213 -11.13 -12.30 25.78
N ASP A 214 -12.11 -11.65 25.16
CA ASP A 214 -13.51 -11.69 25.58
C ASP A 214 -14.06 -13.12 25.53
N VAL A 215 -13.82 -13.86 24.44
CA VAL A 215 -14.20 -15.28 24.35
C VAL A 215 -13.59 -16.12 25.47
N LEU A 216 -12.32 -15.86 25.84
CA LEU A 216 -11.68 -16.60 26.94
C LEU A 216 -12.27 -16.23 28.30
N ILE A 217 -12.70 -14.99 28.50
CA ILE A 217 -13.37 -14.57 29.75
C ILE A 217 -14.76 -15.22 29.82
N ASP A 218 -15.54 -15.13 28.74
CA ASP A 218 -16.91 -15.62 28.69
C ASP A 218 -17.00 -17.14 28.88
N GLU A 219 -16.00 -17.87 28.38
CA GLU A 219 -15.89 -19.33 28.56
C GLU A 219 -15.08 -19.76 29.79
N ASP A 220 -14.70 -18.83 30.69
CA ASP A 220 -13.86 -19.08 31.87
C ASP A 220 -12.57 -19.88 31.57
N ARG A 221 -11.91 -19.52 30.48
CA ARG A 221 -10.66 -20.14 30.02
C ARG A 221 -9.45 -19.34 30.44
N CYS A 222 -8.38 -20.06 30.77
CA CYS A 222 -7.10 -19.47 31.10
C CYS A 222 -6.47 -18.74 29.89
N ARG A 223 -6.07 -17.48 30.08
CA ARG A 223 -5.33 -16.70 29.07
C ARG A 223 -3.95 -17.27 28.72
N ALA A 224 -3.30 -17.99 29.63
CA ALA A 224 -1.99 -18.59 29.38
C ALA A 224 -2.08 -19.90 28.58
N CYS A 225 -2.94 -20.84 29.00
CA CYS A 225 -2.98 -22.19 28.43
C CYS A 225 -4.21 -22.50 27.56
N LEU A 226 -5.19 -21.59 27.49
CA LEU A 226 -6.47 -21.72 26.77
C LEU A 226 -7.41 -22.84 27.26
N GLN A 227 -7.10 -23.44 28.42
CA GLN A 227 -7.91 -24.49 29.04
C GLN A 227 -8.71 -23.92 30.22
N GLN A 228 -9.86 -24.54 30.52
CA GLN A 228 -10.58 -24.31 31.78
C GLN A 228 -9.85 -25.03 32.91
N HIS A 229 -9.79 -24.40 34.09
CA HIS A 229 -9.19 -24.99 35.28
C HIS A 229 -10.02 -24.65 36.52
N GLU A 230 -10.26 -25.64 37.38
CA GLU A 230 -10.91 -25.42 38.67
C GLU A 230 -9.89 -24.87 39.68
N GLY A 231 -10.04 -23.62 40.13
CA GLY A 231 -9.25 -23.04 41.23
C GLY A 231 -8.11 -22.08 40.83
N GLU A 232 -7.00 -22.15 41.57
CA GLU A 232 -5.86 -21.19 41.56
C GLU A 232 -5.22 -20.93 40.18
N LYS A 233 -4.37 -19.90 40.12
CA LYS A 233 -3.55 -19.48 38.97
C LYS A 233 -2.99 -20.67 38.17
N CYS A 234 -3.07 -20.57 36.84
CA CYS A 234 -2.54 -21.58 35.93
C CYS A 234 -1.07 -21.90 36.20
N LYS A 235 -0.78 -23.19 36.44
CA LYS A 235 0.57 -23.71 36.73
C LYS A 235 1.42 -23.90 35.47
N LYS A 236 0.80 -23.88 34.29
CA LYS A 236 1.50 -24.10 33.02
C LYS A 236 2.35 -22.87 32.69
N LYS A 237 3.66 -23.07 32.64
CA LYS A 237 4.59 -22.05 32.14
C LYS A 237 4.54 -22.05 30.62
N VAL A 238 4.08 -20.95 30.02
CA VAL A 238 3.89 -20.83 28.58
C VAL A 238 4.96 -19.90 28.03
N LYS A 239 5.56 -20.27 26.90
CA LYS A 239 6.47 -19.40 26.15
C LYS A 239 5.68 -18.83 24.98
N CYS A 240 5.38 -17.53 25.00
CA CYS A 240 4.71 -16.90 23.87
C CYS A 240 5.68 -16.85 22.68
N PHE A 241 5.25 -17.40 21.54
CA PHE A 241 6.03 -17.41 20.29
C PHE A 241 6.45 -16.00 19.87
N TYR A 242 5.52 -15.05 19.94
CA TYR A 242 5.73 -13.67 19.52
C TYR A 242 6.64 -12.89 20.49
N CYS A 243 6.46 -13.04 21.81
CA CYS A 243 7.33 -12.36 22.78
C CYS A 243 8.79 -12.82 22.71
N ASN A 244 9.02 -14.07 22.27
CA ASN A 244 10.33 -14.67 22.14
C ASN A 244 10.83 -14.71 20.68
N TYR A 245 10.12 -14.06 19.75
CA TYR A 245 10.52 -14.01 18.35
C TYR A 245 11.85 -13.28 18.20
N GLY A 246 12.77 -13.83 17.40
CA GLY A 246 14.11 -13.27 17.19
C GLY A 246 15.08 -13.43 18.37
N LYS A 247 14.62 -13.89 19.55
CA LYS A 247 15.48 -14.12 20.71
C LYS A 247 16.15 -15.51 20.63
N PRO A 248 17.43 -15.64 21.01
CA PRO A 248 18.06 -16.94 21.16
C PRO A 248 17.36 -17.75 22.25
N GLU A 249 17.34 -19.07 22.13
CA GLU A 249 16.59 -19.96 23.03
C GLU A 249 16.99 -19.80 24.51
N SER A 250 18.26 -19.45 24.78
CA SER A 250 18.78 -19.16 26.11
C SER A 250 18.17 -17.92 26.77
N GLN A 251 17.57 -17.02 25.99
CA GLN A 251 16.89 -15.79 26.45
C GLN A 251 15.36 -15.90 26.37
N HIS A 252 14.81 -17.10 26.14
CA HIS A 252 13.36 -17.27 26.09
C HIS A 252 12.74 -17.15 27.47
N GLU A 253 11.89 -16.15 27.62
CA GLU A 253 11.17 -15.86 28.84
C GLU A 253 9.78 -16.50 28.81
N TYR A 254 9.30 -16.88 30.00
CA TYR A 254 7.93 -17.31 30.17
C TYR A 254 7.00 -16.11 30.13
N SER A 255 5.86 -16.29 29.47
CA SER A 255 4.80 -15.29 29.35
C SER A 255 3.59 -15.74 30.14
N ASP A 256 2.82 -14.76 30.60
CA ASP A 256 1.52 -14.93 31.28
C ASP A 256 0.35 -15.13 30.30
N HIS A 257 0.62 -15.13 29.00
CA HIS A 257 -0.37 -15.22 27.94
C HIS A 257 0.02 -16.22 26.85
N HIS A 258 -0.99 -16.76 26.19
CA HIS A 258 -0.84 -17.59 25.00
C HIS A 258 -0.52 -16.73 23.75
N ALA A 259 0.18 -17.31 22.76
CA ALA A 259 0.53 -16.59 21.52
C ALA A 259 -0.68 -16.00 20.78
N SER A 260 -1.84 -16.65 20.87
CA SER A 260 -3.08 -16.24 20.21
C SER A 260 -3.69 -14.95 20.76
N ILE A 261 -3.27 -14.50 21.93
CA ILE A 261 -3.70 -13.22 22.53
C ILE A 261 -2.51 -12.28 22.78
N CYS A 262 -1.36 -12.54 22.15
CA CYS A 262 -0.23 -11.63 22.19
C CYS A 262 -0.55 -10.40 21.32
N PRO A 263 -0.43 -9.16 21.82
CA PRO A 263 -0.74 -7.93 21.07
C PRO A 263 0.40 -7.44 20.17
N LYS A 264 1.61 -8.02 20.30
CA LYS A 264 2.78 -7.56 19.54
C LYS A 264 2.60 -7.63 18.02
N PRO A 265 2.02 -8.69 17.43
CA PRO A 265 1.79 -8.75 15.99
C PRO A 265 0.89 -7.61 15.50
N GLU A 266 -0.20 -7.32 16.21
CA GLU A 266 -1.16 -6.27 15.87
C GLU A 266 -0.52 -4.88 16.03
N GLN A 267 0.24 -4.65 17.10
CA GLN A 267 1.01 -3.41 17.28
C GLN A 267 2.02 -3.19 16.15
N PHE A 268 2.72 -4.24 15.72
CA PHE A 268 3.66 -4.17 14.61
C PHE A 268 2.96 -3.85 13.28
N THR A 269 1.85 -4.53 12.96
CA THR A 269 1.04 -4.23 11.77
C THR A 269 0.47 -2.81 11.81
N ASN A 270 0.00 -2.35 12.96
CA ASN A 270 -0.49 -0.99 13.15
C ASN A 270 0.61 0.05 12.93
N ALA A 271 1.83 -0.21 13.42
CA ALA A 271 2.99 0.64 13.19
C ALA A 271 3.36 0.70 11.69
N GLN A 272 3.34 -0.42 10.97
CA GLN A 272 3.54 -0.42 9.52
C GLN A 272 2.46 0.39 8.77
N GLN A 273 1.19 0.23 9.13
CA GLN A 273 0.11 1.02 8.53
C GLN A 273 0.25 2.51 8.86
N HIS A 274 0.65 2.84 10.08
CA HIS A 274 0.92 4.21 10.48
C HIS A 274 2.04 4.84 9.66
N ARG A 275 3.14 4.10 9.44
CA ARG A 275 4.24 4.50 8.56
C ARG A 275 3.77 4.84 7.15
N ILE A 276 2.89 4.01 6.57
CA ILE A 276 2.32 4.24 5.24
C ILE A 276 1.51 5.55 5.22
N ARG A 277 0.62 5.76 6.21
CA ARG A 277 -0.19 6.99 6.31
C ARG A 277 0.66 8.25 6.46
N ILE A 278 1.69 8.22 7.32
CA ILE A 278 2.61 9.36 7.49
C ILE A 278 3.33 9.66 6.17
N LYS A 279 3.73 8.63 5.44
CA LYS A 279 4.41 8.80 4.14
C LYS A 279 3.48 9.41 3.09
N GLU A 280 2.22 8.98 3.03
CA GLU A 280 1.21 9.58 2.14
C GLU A 280 0.97 11.05 2.48
N GLU A 281 0.89 11.39 3.77
CA GLU A 281 0.74 12.78 4.24
C GLU A 281 1.99 13.62 3.92
N TYR A 282 3.19 13.07 4.11
CA TYR A 282 4.44 13.71 3.71
C TYR A 282 4.48 14.02 2.21
N ASP A 283 4.16 13.03 1.37
CA ASP A 283 4.14 13.18 -0.08
C ASP A 283 3.07 14.21 -0.51
N HIS A 284 1.93 14.25 0.18
CA HIS A 284 0.88 15.25 -0.05
C HIS A 284 1.37 16.67 0.24
N TYR A 285 1.96 16.93 1.40
CA TYR A 285 2.48 18.28 1.73
C TYR A 285 3.63 18.70 0.81
N ARG A 286 4.46 17.74 0.39
CA ARG A 286 5.54 17.99 -0.57
C ARG A 286 5.00 18.42 -1.93
N GLN A 287 3.91 17.79 -2.40
CA GLN A 287 3.23 18.20 -3.63
C GLN A 287 2.64 19.60 -3.51
N LEU A 288 1.92 19.91 -2.41
CA LEU A 288 1.35 21.24 -2.17
C LEU A 288 2.43 22.34 -2.16
N LEU A 289 3.57 22.07 -1.54
CA LEU A 289 4.71 23.00 -1.54
C LEU A 289 5.26 23.24 -2.95
N THR A 290 5.38 22.17 -3.75
CA THR A 290 5.80 22.24 -5.16
C THR A 290 4.82 23.06 -6.01
N GLU A 291 3.51 22.90 -5.77
CA GLU A 291 2.47 23.68 -6.46
C GLU A 291 2.53 25.17 -6.11
N LEU A 292 2.73 25.51 -4.83
CA LEU A 292 2.89 26.90 -4.39
C LEU A 292 4.09 27.59 -5.06
N GLU A 293 5.21 26.88 -5.15
CA GLU A 293 6.42 27.38 -5.82
C GLU A 293 6.20 27.55 -7.32
N THR A 294 5.51 26.60 -7.96
CA THR A 294 5.19 26.67 -9.40
C THR A 294 4.28 27.87 -9.72
N ARG A 295 3.30 28.17 -8.85
CA ARG A 295 2.40 29.33 -9.02
C ARG A 295 3.15 30.67 -8.97
N ARG A 296 4.25 30.77 -8.21
CA ARG A 296 5.08 31.98 -8.14
C ARG A 296 5.89 32.23 -9.41
N CYS A 297 6.25 31.17 -10.14
CA CYS A 297 7.05 31.28 -11.36
C CYS A 297 6.22 31.61 -12.60
N LEU A 298 4.89 31.51 -12.54
CA LEU A 298 4.06 31.91 -13.67
C LEU A 298 4.07 33.44 -13.78
N PRO A 299 4.58 34.00 -14.89
CA PRO A 299 4.62 35.44 -15.07
C PRO A 299 3.18 35.96 -14.97
N SER A 300 2.97 36.97 -14.11
CA SER A 300 1.70 37.65 -13.95
C SER A 300 1.29 38.26 -15.29
N SER A 301 0.62 37.48 -16.14
CA SER A 301 0.21 37.86 -17.49
C SER A 301 -0.96 38.87 -17.50
N SER A 302 -1.15 39.57 -16.39
CA SER A 302 -2.23 40.53 -16.14
C SER A 302 -1.67 41.96 -16.06
N SER A 303 -0.97 42.41 -17.10
CA SER A 303 -0.69 43.85 -17.28
C SER A 303 -0.18 44.16 -18.69
N THR A 304 -0.87 43.69 -19.72
CA THR A 304 -0.83 44.38 -21.01
C THR A 304 -2.18 44.28 -21.70
N THR A 305 -3.16 45.03 -21.18
CA THR A 305 -4.16 45.67 -22.04
C THR A 305 -3.46 46.77 -22.86
N GLY A 306 -2.47 46.37 -23.65
CA GLY A 306 -1.98 47.14 -24.78
C GLY A 306 -3.03 46.98 -25.86
N ARG A 307 -3.91 47.96 -25.96
CA ARG A 307 -4.87 48.11 -27.04
C ARG A 307 -4.10 48.44 -28.32
N GLU A 308 -3.34 47.48 -28.86
CA GLU A 308 -2.74 47.60 -30.18
C GLU A 308 -3.83 47.29 -31.22
N THR A 309 -4.43 48.36 -31.72
CA THR A 309 -5.07 48.40 -33.03
C THR A 309 -4.05 48.02 -34.11
N VAL A 310 -3.87 46.71 -34.37
CA VAL A 310 -3.19 46.24 -35.58
C VAL A 310 -4.22 46.18 -36.71
N ARG A 311 -4.20 47.24 -37.50
CA ARG A 311 -4.84 47.31 -38.81
C ARG A 311 -3.84 46.74 -39.83
N GLY A 312 -4.25 45.72 -40.57
CA GLY A 312 -3.70 45.45 -41.90
C GLY A 312 -2.74 44.26 -42.04
N GLY A 313 -3.33 43.11 -42.40
CA GLY A 313 -2.99 42.34 -43.59
C GLY A 313 -1.54 41.91 -43.84
N ARG A 314 -1.33 40.59 -43.87
CA ARG A 314 -0.77 39.88 -45.04
C ARG A 314 -1.01 38.37 -44.91
N GLN A 315 -1.71 37.83 -45.92
CA GLN A 315 -1.66 36.42 -46.29
C GLN A 315 -0.20 36.02 -46.52
N PHE A 316 0.21 34.91 -45.93
CA PHE A 316 1.28 34.09 -46.48
C PHE A 316 0.95 32.62 -46.28
N ASP A 317 1.31 31.87 -47.30
CA ASP A 317 0.76 30.59 -47.69
C ASP A 317 1.20 29.42 -46.81
N SER A 318 0.29 28.45 -46.76
CA SER A 318 0.46 27.11 -46.25
C SER A 318 1.64 26.39 -46.91
N VAL A 319 2.61 25.95 -46.11
CA VAL A 319 3.59 24.93 -46.52
C VAL A 319 3.42 23.72 -45.60
N ALA A 320 2.93 22.63 -46.18
CA ALA A 320 2.77 21.35 -45.53
C ALA A 320 4.13 20.64 -45.36
N PRO A 321 4.40 19.97 -44.22
CA PRO A 321 5.57 19.12 -44.08
C PRO A 321 5.30 17.72 -44.67
N GLY A 322 6.20 17.29 -45.55
CA GLY A 322 6.20 15.97 -46.17
C GLY A 322 6.62 14.84 -45.20
N PRO A 323 6.39 13.57 -45.61
CA PRO A 323 6.63 12.41 -44.75
C PRO A 323 8.11 12.01 -44.74
N SER A 324 8.66 11.80 -43.54
CA SER A 324 9.98 11.21 -43.34
C SER A 324 9.95 9.70 -43.63
N ARG A 325 10.86 9.27 -44.51
CA ARG A 325 11.22 7.86 -44.75
C ARG A 325 12.13 7.37 -43.62
N ASN A 326 11.79 6.23 -43.02
CA ASN A 326 12.72 5.45 -42.21
C ASN A 326 13.42 4.40 -43.10
N ILE A 327 14.73 4.24 -42.88
CA ILE A 327 15.56 3.11 -43.30
C ILE A 327 15.79 2.26 -42.06
#